data_AF-A0A4Y3VNZ8-F1
#
_entry.id   AF-A0A4Y3VNZ8-F1
#
_cell.length_a   1.000
_cell.length_b   1.000
_cell.length_c   1.000
_cell.angle_alpha   90.00
_cell.angle_beta   90.00
_cell.angle_gamma   90.00
#
_symmetry.space_group_name_H-M   'P 1'
#
loop_
_entity.id
_entity.type
_entity.pdbx_description
1 polymer ?
#
loop_
_entity_poly.entity_id
_entity_poly.type
_entity_poly.pdbx_seq_one_letter_code
_entity_poly.pdbx_strand_id
1 'polypeptide(L)'
;MRRVDPAARLYYENGEQEKRVARGTKWFFVSGRDDGYWRRVILCFRHVAGGEYEDEAAVAVRAFTGLRPEPPGCMGVVYDGAFHGVHRDALARLGLLVINKQHGSVKPRAYELLRPGRCRHDLWCDQGRIAERILLDDGTSVLAPVPVTRLEHREGRDKSRWYHLLRIPCRHGDHAHRVQVGITTAPDDRGVWDASTGKRRPSDIERGFHRAEYLQQIPEATLAHQLVYPHRSDAESVHNQLIRACGTTA
;
A
#
# COMPACT_ATOMS: atom_id res chain seq x y z
N MET A 1 -30.51 -6.35 -34.16
CA MET A 1 -30.43 -5.21 -33.23
C MET A 1 -29.18 -5.38 -32.37
N ARG A 2 -28.13 -4.59 -32.56
CA ARG A 2 -26.87 -4.74 -31.82
C ARG A 2 -27.07 -4.13 -30.43
N ARG A 3 -27.08 -4.95 -29.37
CA ARG A 3 -27.21 -4.49 -27.99
C ARG A 3 -25.98 -3.63 -27.67
N VAL A 4 -26.17 -2.31 -27.58
CA VAL A 4 -25.13 -1.37 -27.17
C VAL A 4 -25.28 -1.16 -25.67
N ASP A 5 -24.24 -1.51 -24.90
CA ASP A 5 -24.19 -1.15 -23.49
C ASP A 5 -23.87 0.36 -23.38
N PRO A 6 -24.77 1.19 -22.83
CA PRO A 6 -24.55 2.63 -22.70
C PRO A 6 -23.42 2.97 -21.72
N ALA A 7 -23.02 2.03 -20.86
CA ALA A 7 -21.90 2.18 -19.94
C ALA A 7 -20.54 1.84 -20.60
N ALA A 8 -20.54 1.30 -21.82
CA ALA A 8 -19.32 0.86 -22.46
C ALA A 8 -18.44 2.02 -22.93
N ARG A 9 -17.17 2.00 -22.53
CA ARG A 9 -16.16 3.01 -22.88
C ARG A 9 -14.88 2.35 -23.39
N LEU A 10 -13.97 3.16 -23.92
CA LEU A 10 -12.63 2.72 -24.27
C LEU A 10 -11.74 2.72 -23.03
N TYR A 11 -11.05 1.62 -22.81
CA TYR A 11 -10.08 1.41 -21.74
C TYR A 11 -8.77 0.92 -22.33
N TYR A 12 -7.69 1.10 -21.59
CA TYR A 12 -6.39 0.52 -21.91
C TYR A 12 -6.17 -0.69 -21.01
N GLU A 13 -6.01 -1.86 -21.61
CA GLU A 13 -5.61 -3.09 -20.93
C GLU A 13 -4.08 -3.17 -20.83
N ASN A 14 -3.57 -3.96 -19.87
CA ASN A 14 -2.16 -4.32 -19.67
C ASN A 14 -1.17 -3.23 -19.21
N GLY A 15 -1.64 -2.19 -18.53
CA GLY A 15 -0.74 -1.17 -17.97
C GLY A 15 0.10 -0.46 -19.05
N GLU A 16 1.08 0.34 -18.64
CA GLU A 16 1.75 1.30 -19.54
C GLU A 16 2.58 0.68 -20.69
N GLN A 17 2.89 -0.62 -20.65
CA GLN A 17 3.86 -1.23 -21.58
C GLN A 17 3.28 -1.70 -22.91
N GLU A 18 2.01 -2.13 -22.95
CA GLU A 18 1.32 -2.49 -24.20
C GLU A 18 -0.15 -2.07 -24.13
N LYS A 19 -0.43 -0.81 -24.50
CA LYS A 19 -1.77 -0.23 -24.49
C LYS A 19 -2.66 -0.90 -25.54
N ARG A 20 -3.34 -2.00 -25.19
CA ARG A 20 -4.43 -2.54 -25.99
C ARG A 20 -5.71 -1.79 -25.65
N VAL A 21 -6.35 -1.23 -26.67
CA VAL A 21 -7.63 -0.54 -26.50
C VAL A 21 -8.74 -1.57 -26.45
N ALA A 22 -9.41 -1.68 -25.32
CA ALA A 22 -10.59 -2.51 -25.14
C ALA A 22 -11.83 -1.62 -25.02
N ARG A 23 -12.94 -2.02 -25.66
CA ARG A 23 -14.24 -1.37 -25.50
C ARG A 23 -15.15 -2.28 -24.67
N GLY A 24 -15.55 -1.84 -23.49
CA GLY A 24 -16.37 -2.64 -22.59
C GLY A 24 -16.89 -1.83 -21.42
N THR A 25 -17.47 -2.48 -20.42
CA THR A 25 -17.89 -1.84 -19.18
C THR A 25 -16.99 -2.33 -18.06
N LYS A 26 -16.39 -1.41 -17.31
CA LYS A 26 -15.43 -1.76 -16.27
C LYS A 26 -16.13 -1.88 -14.93
N TRP A 27 -15.91 -3.01 -14.26
CA TRP A 27 -16.46 -3.29 -12.95
C TRP A 27 -15.34 -3.57 -11.96
N PHE A 28 -15.49 -3.04 -10.76
CA PHE A 28 -14.69 -3.39 -9.61
C PHE A 28 -15.50 -4.33 -8.71
N PHE A 29 -14.85 -5.33 -8.12
CA PHE A 29 -15.50 -6.19 -7.13
C PHE A 29 -14.56 -6.47 -5.95
N VAL A 30 -15.17 -6.73 -4.80
CA VAL A 30 -14.48 -7.18 -3.59
C VAL A 30 -14.94 -8.59 -3.28
N SER A 31 -14.01 -9.46 -2.92
CA SER A 31 -14.33 -10.78 -2.39
C SER A 31 -13.55 -11.07 -1.12
N GLY A 32 -14.23 -11.63 -0.12
CA GLY A 32 -13.58 -12.23 1.03
C GLY A 32 -13.19 -13.68 0.74
N ARG A 33 -12.15 -14.16 1.42
CA ARG A 33 -11.83 -15.59 1.50
C ARG A 33 -11.88 -16.00 2.96
N ASP A 34 -12.47 -17.15 3.21
CA ASP A 34 -12.56 -17.78 4.52
C ASP A 34 -11.96 -19.19 4.43
N ASP A 35 -11.70 -19.83 5.58
CA ASP A 35 -11.20 -21.21 5.67
C ASP A 35 -12.28 -22.28 5.40
N GLY A 36 -13.55 -21.87 5.40
CA GLY A 36 -14.71 -22.72 5.15
C GLY A 36 -14.95 -23.17 3.70
N TYR A 37 -16.05 -23.92 3.51
CA TYR A 37 -16.42 -24.57 2.25
C TYR A 37 -16.60 -23.56 1.09
N TRP A 38 -17.11 -22.36 1.37
CA TRP A 38 -17.22 -21.25 0.41
C TRP A 38 -15.94 -20.40 0.39
N ARG A 39 -14.86 -20.96 -0.18
CA ARG A 39 -13.50 -20.41 -0.12
C ARG A 39 -13.31 -19.01 -0.72
N ARG A 40 -14.32 -18.46 -1.41
CA ARG A 40 -14.38 -17.06 -1.85
C ARG A 40 -15.83 -16.61 -1.99
N VAL A 41 -16.19 -15.52 -1.32
CA VAL A 41 -17.52 -14.90 -1.41
C VAL A 41 -17.38 -13.49 -1.96
N ILE A 42 -18.16 -13.15 -2.98
CA ILE A 42 -18.21 -11.78 -3.50
C ILE A 42 -19.04 -10.93 -2.53
N LEU A 43 -18.43 -9.87 -2.01
CA LEU A 43 -19.02 -8.98 -1.02
C LEU A 43 -19.60 -7.72 -1.67
N CYS A 44 -19.07 -7.31 -2.82
CA CYS A 44 -19.42 -6.03 -3.44
C CYS A 44 -19.10 -6.03 -4.92
N PHE A 45 -19.97 -5.38 -5.71
CA PHE A 45 -19.71 -4.93 -7.08
C PHE A 45 -19.93 -3.41 -7.18
N ARG A 46 -19.07 -2.73 -7.94
CA ARG A 46 -19.19 -1.30 -8.26
C ARG A 46 -18.87 -1.08 -9.72
N HIS A 47 -19.70 -0.28 -10.37
CA HIS A 47 -19.41 0.20 -11.71
C HIS A 47 -18.25 1.21 -11.64
N VAL A 48 -17.26 1.06 -12.51
CA VAL A 48 -16.20 2.05 -12.71
C VAL A 48 -16.60 2.90 -13.91
N ALA A 49 -17.38 3.96 -13.66
CA ALA A 49 -18.00 4.74 -14.73
C ALA A 49 -16.99 5.50 -15.60
N GLY A 50 -15.79 5.75 -15.06
CA GLY A 50 -14.71 6.47 -15.73
C GLY A 50 -14.98 7.97 -15.87
N GLY A 51 -13.93 8.78 -15.74
CA GLY A 51 -13.96 10.25 -15.84
C GLY A 51 -12.70 10.85 -15.23
N GLU A 52 -12.57 12.18 -15.24
CA GLU A 52 -11.42 12.87 -14.62
C GLU A 52 -11.28 12.61 -13.11
N TYR A 53 -12.38 12.21 -12.43
CA TYR A 53 -12.46 12.07 -10.97
C TYR A 53 -12.82 10.66 -10.46
N GLU A 54 -13.06 9.68 -11.35
CA GLU A 54 -13.36 8.29 -10.97
C GLU A 54 -12.37 7.34 -11.62
N ASP A 55 -11.18 7.29 -11.04
CA ASP A 55 -10.25 6.19 -11.27
C ASP A 55 -10.68 4.93 -10.48
N GLU A 56 -10.20 3.78 -10.91
CA GLU A 56 -10.53 2.49 -10.29
C GLU A 56 -10.13 2.46 -8.81
N ALA A 57 -9.03 3.13 -8.47
CA ALA A 57 -8.49 3.17 -7.13
C ALA A 57 -9.43 3.90 -6.15
N ALA A 58 -10.03 5.03 -6.56
CA ALA A 58 -11.02 5.72 -5.75
C ALA A 58 -12.28 4.87 -5.52
N VAL A 59 -12.74 4.13 -6.55
CA VAL A 59 -13.85 3.17 -6.41
C VAL A 59 -13.50 2.07 -5.41
N ALA A 60 -12.28 1.52 -5.50
CA ALA A 60 -11.80 0.48 -4.59
C ALA A 60 -11.71 0.99 -3.13
N VAL A 61 -11.14 2.18 -2.91
CA VAL A 61 -11.06 2.79 -1.57
C VAL A 61 -12.45 2.98 -0.97
N ARG A 62 -13.43 3.49 -1.74
CA ARG A 62 -14.81 3.65 -1.27
C ARG A 62 -15.45 2.31 -0.90
N ALA A 63 -15.26 1.29 -1.73
CA ALA A 63 -15.79 -0.04 -1.47
C ALA A 63 -15.18 -0.68 -0.22
N PHE A 64 -13.86 -0.63 -0.05
CA PHE A 64 -13.20 -1.14 1.15
C PHE A 64 -13.59 -0.38 2.41
N THR A 65 -13.76 0.95 2.31
CA THR A 65 -14.24 1.78 3.43
C THR A 65 -15.64 1.36 3.86
N GLY A 66 -16.56 1.19 2.91
CA GLY A 66 -17.93 0.77 3.22
C GLY A 66 -18.03 -0.67 3.73
N LEU A 67 -17.13 -1.56 3.30
CA LEU A 67 -17.10 -2.94 3.77
C LEU A 67 -16.39 -3.13 5.10
N ARG A 68 -15.51 -2.21 5.52
CA ARG A 68 -14.73 -2.35 6.77
C ARG A 68 -15.55 -2.82 7.99
N PRO A 69 -16.76 -2.29 8.30
CA PRO A 69 -17.48 -2.71 9.49
C PRO A 69 -18.18 -4.08 9.37
N GLU A 70 -18.27 -4.67 8.18
CA GLU A 70 -19.12 -5.83 7.92
C GLU A 70 -18.46 -7.18 8.26
N PRO A 71 -17.26 -7.53 7.75
CA PRO A 71 -16.64 -8.82 8.03
C PRO A 71 -15.89 -8.80 9.37
N PRO A 72 -16.33 -9.60 10.36
CA PRO A 72 -15.64 -9.69 11.64
C PRO A 72 -14.21 -10.22 11.42
N GLY A 73 -13.23 -9.57 12.08
CA GLY A 73 -11.84 -10.01 12.02
C GLY A 73 -11.10 -9.64 10.72
N CYS A 74 -11.71 -8.88 9.79
CA CYS A 74 -10.99 -8.41 8.61
C CYS A 74 -9.87 -7.42 9.00
N MET A 75 -8.63 -7.83 8.77
CA MET A 75 -7.44 -7.05 9.13
C MET A 75 -6.94 -6.13 8.02
N GLY A 76 -7.36 -6.35 6.76
CA GLY A 76 -6.76 -5.66 5.64
C GLY A 76 -7.33 -6.05 4.28
N VAL A 77 -6.73 -5.46 3.26
CA VAL A 77 -7.13 -5.59 1.86
C VAL A 77 -5.92 -5.94 1.00
N VAL A 78 -6.14 -6.84 0.04
CA VAL A 78 -5.17 -7.18 -0.99
C VAL A 78 -5.71 -6.67 -2.32
N TYR A 79 -4.97 -5.78 -2.97
CA TYR A 79 -5.41 -5.11 -4.20
C TYR A 79 -4.36 -5.23 -5.30
N ASP A 80 -4.81 -5.62 -6.51
CA ASP A 80 -3.94 -5.84 -7.66
C ASP A 80 -3.64 -4.55 -8.45
N GLY A 81 -4.59 -3.60 -8.46
CA GLY A 81 -4.45 -2.34 -9.18
C GLY A 81 -3.45 -1.38 -8.53
N ALA A 82 -3.20 -0.24 -9.16
CA ALA A 82 -2.23 0.73 -8.66
C ALA A 82 -2.82 1.60 -7.54
N PHE A 83 -2.39 1.38 -6.29
CA PHE A 83 -2.62 2.35 -5.23
C PHE A 83 -1.43 3.29 -5.08
N HIS A 84 -1.68 4.58 -5.31
CA HIS A 84 -0.82 5.66 -4.84
C HIS A 84 -0.96 5.86 -3.32
N GLY A 85 -0.04 6.65 -2.76
CA GLY A 85 0.06 6.94 -1.34
C GLY A 85 -1.23 7.54 -0.76
N VAL A 86 -1.98 8.33 -1.54
CA VAL A 86 -3.28 8.88 -1.09
C VAL A 86 -4.32 7.77 -0.80
N HIS A 87 -4.34 6.72 -1.61
CA HIS A 87 -5.26 5.58 -1.44
C HIS A 87 -4.84 4.71 -0.25
N ARG A 88 -3.54 4.44 -0.12
CA ARG A 88 -2.98 3.67 1.00
C ARG A 88 -3.15 4.40 2.32
N ASP A 89 -2.91 5.70 2.34
CA ASP A 89 -3.11 6.57 3.51
C ASP A 89 -4.55 6.51 4.01
N ALA A 90 -5.52 6.68 3.11
CA ALA A 90 -6.94 6.63 3.44
C ALA A 90 -7.32 5.29 4.12
N LEU A 91 -6.89 4.17 3.57
CA LEU A 91 -7.19 2.84 4.11
C LEU A 91 -6.42 2.52 5.40
N ALA A 92 -5.15 2.92 5.49
CA ALA A 92 -4.33 2.71 6.69
C ALA A 92 -4.86 3.51 7.89
N ARG A 93 -5.42 4.71 7.69
CA ARG A 93 -6.11 5.48 8.74
C ARG A 93 -7.31 4.74 9.31
N LEU A 94 -8.01 3.99 8.47
CA LEU A 94 -9.07 3.09 8.87
C LEU A 94 -8.56 1.80 9.53
N GLY A 95 -7.26 1.65 9.79
CA GLY A 95 -6.75 0.45 10.45
C GLY A 95 -6.75 -0.80 9.55
N LEU A 96 -6.86 -0.62 8.23
CA LEU A 96 -6.67 -1.73 7.29
C LEU A 96 -5.19 -1.89 6.94
N LEU A 97 -4.70 -3.13 6.92
CA LEU A 97 -3.45 -3.50 6.28
C LEU A 97 -3.63 -3.45 4.76
N VAL A 98 -2.88 -2.59 4.07
CA VAL A 98 -2.95 -2.49 2.61
C VAL A 98 -1.80 -3.27 1.98
N ILE A 99 -2.13 -4.34 1.28
CA ILE A 99 -1.18 -5.21 0.58
C ILE A 99 -1.34 -4.95 -0.91
N ASN A 100 -0.33 -4.30 -1.49
CA ASN A 100 -0.33 -3.83 -2.87
C ASN A 100 1.12 -3.70 -3.36
N LYS A 101 1.35 -3.89 -4.66
CA LYS A 101 2.67 -3.70 -5.28
C LYS A 101 3.14 -2.27 -5.15
N GLN A 102 4.45 -2.08 -5.02
CA GLN A 102 5.00 -0.73 -5.07
C GLN A 102 4.94 -0.21 -6.51
N HIS A 103 4.58 1.06 -6.69
CA HIS A 103 4.59 1.65 -8.03
C HIS A 103 6.05 1.72 -8.53
N GLY A 104 6.32 1.16 -9.72
CA GLY A 104 7.69 0.96 -10.22
C GLY A 104 8.47 2.25 -10.48
N SER A 105 7.79 3.40 -10.58
CA SER A 105 8.43 4.71 -10.78
C SER A 105 8.91 5.40 -9.49
N VAL A 106 8.64 4.82 -8.31
CA VAL A 106 9.02 5.44 -7.04
C VAL A 106 10.53 5.35 -6.85
N LYS A 107 11.19 6.51 -6.95
CA LYS A 107 12.64 6.64 -6.73
C LYS A 107 12.99 6.66 -5.24
N PRO A 108 14.19 6.18 -4.85
CA PRO A 108 14.66 6.30 -3.48
C PRO A 108 14.64 7.73 -2.97
N ARG A 109 14.30 7.92 -1.69
CA ARG A 109 14.21 9.24 -1.05
C ARG A 109 14.86 9.23 0.32
N ALA A 110 15.71 10.23 0.60
CA ALA A 110 16.27 10.45 1.92
C ALA A 110 15.15 10.58 2.97
N TYR A 111 15.33 9.92 4.12
CA TYR A 111 14.33 9.87 5.18
C TYR A 111 14.76 10.63 6.44
N GLU A 112 15.82 10.15 7.10
CA GLU A 112 16.32 10.70 8.37
C GLU A 112 17.79 10.32 8.55
N LEU A 113 18.56 11.20 9.19
CA LEU A 113 19.91 10.88 9.65
C LEU A 113 19.90 10.62 11.15
N LEU A 114 20.09 9.38 11.57
CA LEU A 114 20.18 9.02 12.98
C LEU A 114 21.62 9.14 13.49
N ARG A 115 21.77 9.64 14.71
CA ARG A 115 23.06 9.79 15.40
C ARG A 115 23.03 9.20 16.82
N PRO A 116 22.79 7.89 17.00
CA PRO A 116 22.80 7.29 18.33
C PRO A 116 24.25 7.19 18.85
N GLY A 117 24.55 7.95 19.91
CA GLY A 117 25.90 8.00 20.48
C GLY A 117 26.94 8.44 19.45
N ARG A 118 27.91 7.56 19.17
CA ARG A 118 28.98 7.80 18.17
C ARG A 118 28.66 7.28 16.76
N CYS A 119 27.50 6.64 16.58
CA CYS A 119 27.10 6.04 15.31
C CYS A 119 26.40 7.06 14.42
N ARG A 120 26.43 6.83 13.11
CA ARG A 120 25.73 7.64 12.10
C ARG A 120 25.05 6.70 11.12
N HIS A 121 23.72 6.77 11.03
CA HIS A 121 22.92 5.95 10.12
C HIS A 121 22.10 6.85 9.19
N ASP A 122 22.42 6.81 7.89
CA ASP A 122 21.77 7.63 6.86
C ASP A 122 20.62 6.84 6.26
N LEU A 123 19.39 7.07 6.75
CA LEU A 123 18.22 6.30 6.39
C LEU A 123 17.51 6.87 5.16
N TRP A 124 17.11 5.97 4.28
CA TRP A 124 16.44 6.22 3.01
C TRP A 124 15.18 5.36 2.92
N CYS A 125 14.20 5.82 2.15
CA CYS A 125 13.08 5.01 1.71
C CYS A 125 13.42 4.44 0.33
N ASP A 126 13.35 3.12 0.20
CA ASP A 126 13.56 2.40 -1.05
C ASP A 126 12.69 1.15 -1.07
N GLN A 127 12.14 0.81 -2.24
CA GLN A 127 11.26 -0.37 -2.44
C GLN A 127 10.16 -0.52 -1.36
N GLY A 128 9.53 0.59 -0.97
CA GLY A 128 8.44 0.56 0.02
C GLY A 128 8.88 0.38 1.48
N ARG A 129 10.18 0.45 1.80
CA ARG A 129 10.72 0.23 3.15
C ARG A 129 11.89 1.15 3.50
N ILE A 130 12.34 1.08 4.74
CA ILE A 130 13.58 1.75 5.17
C ILE A 130 14.81 0.93 4.75
N ALA A 131 15.78 1.64 4.18
CA ALA A 131 17.11 1.17 3.85
C ALA A 131 18.16 2.13 4.44
N GLU A 132 19.33 1.62 4.76
CA GLU A 132 20.49 2.42 5.16
C GLU A 132 21.38 2.64 3.94
N ARG A 133 21.80 3.89 3.72
CA ARG A 133 22.80 4.21 2.70
C ARG A 133 24.19 3.89 3.21
N ILE A 134 24.81 2.89 2.60
CA ILE A 134 26.19 2.46 2.87
C ILE A 134 27.08 3.04 1.78
N LEU A 135 28.10 3.81 2.17
CA LEU A 135 29.12 4.30 1.27
C LEU A 135 30.15 3.20 1.02
N LEU A 136 30.54 3.03 -0.24
CA LEU A 136 31.56 2.08 -0.67
C LEU A 136 32.90 2.80 -0.88
N ASP A 137 33.99 2.05 -0.90
CA ASP A 137 35.36 2.58 -1.03
C ASP A 137 35.62 3.27 -2.38
N ASP A 138 34.83 2.93 -3.41
CA ASP A 138 34.87 3.54 -4.74
C ASP A 138 34.12 4.89 -4.83
N GLY A 139 33.60 5.39 -3.70
CA GLY A 139 32.83 6.62 -3.63
C GLY A 139 31.35 6.48 -4.04
N THR A 140 30.92 5.28 -4.44
CA THR A 140 29.51 4.99 -4.70
C THR A 140 28.76 4.65 -3.40
N SER A 141 27.46 4.41 -3.50
CA SER A 141 26.66 4.01 -2.34
C SER A 141 25.58 3.00 -2.71
N VAL A 142 25.30 2.10 -1.79
CA VAL A 142 24.20 1.14 -1.89
C VAL A 142 23.16 1.41 -0.82
N LEU A 143 21.91 1.05 -1.10
CA LEU A 143 20.82 1.07 -0.13
C LEU A 143 20.59 -0.34 0.39
N ALA A 144 21.05 -0.60 1.61
CA ALA A 144 20.88 -1.88 2.28
C ALA A 144 19.57 -1.90 3.06
N PRO A 145 18.61 -2.80 2.78
CA PRO A 145 17.34 -2.83 3.49
C PRO A 145 17.52 -3.06 4.99
N VAL A 146 16.92 -2.19 5.82
CA VAL A 146 16.99 -2.33 7.28
C VAL A 146 15.98 -3.39 7.73
N PRO A 147 16.38 -4.40 8.53
CA PRO A 147 15.47 -5.41 9.06
C PRO A 147 14.29 -4.81 9.83
N VAL A 148 13.07 -5.18 9.43
CA VAL A 148 11.84 -4.92 10.18
C VAL A 148 11.60 -6.10 11.10
N THR A 149 11.65 -5.86 12.41
CA THR A 149 11.42 -6.91 13.42
C THR A 149 9.93 -7.11 13.70
N ARG A 150 9.14 -6.03 13.61
CA ARG A 150 7.69 -6.06 13.85
C ARG A 150 6.99 -4.90 13.15
N LEU A 151 5.79 -5.16 12.63
CA LEU A 151 4.80 -4.12 12.34
C LEU A 151 3.90 -3.96 13.57
N GLU A 152 3.96 -2.79 14.19
CA GLU A 152 3.12 -2.41 15.32
C GLU A 152 1.91 -1.62 14.81
N HIS A 153 0.72 -2.04 15.23
CA HIS A 153 -0.54 -1.31 15.03
C HIS A 153 -0.96 -0.68 16.35
N ARG A 154 -1.35 0.59 16.30
CA ARG A 154 -2.03 1.26 17.41
C ARG A 154 -3.34 1.82 16.91
N GLU A 155 -4.43 1.28 17.42
CA GLU A 155 -5.74 1.88 17.22
C GLU A 155 -5.84 3.17 18.03
N GLY A 156 -6.33 4.22 17.39
CA GLY A 156 -6.60 5.51 18.01
C GLY A 156 -8.07 5.85 17.85
N ARG A 157 -8.53 6.85 18.61
CA ARG A 157 -9.94 7.30 18.58
C ARG A 157 -10.42 7.66 17.17
N ASP A 158 -9.63 8.46 16.46
CA ASP A 158 -10.04 9.02 15.16
C ASP A 158 -9.33 8.33 13.98
N LYS A 159 -8.17 7.73 14.23
CA LYS A 159 -7.40 7.01 13.22
C LYS A 159 -6.43 6.01 13.83
N SER A 160 -6.13 4.96 13.07
CA SER A 160 -5.05 4.03 13.36
C SER A 160 -3.68 4.65 13.11
N ARG A 161 -2.65 4.05 13.70
CA ARG A 161 -1.23 4.36 13.46
C ARG A 161 -0.44 3.07 13.31
N TRP A 162 0.53 3.11 12.43
CA TRP A 162 1.34 1.95 12.06
C TRP A 162 2.81 2.29 12.18
N TYR A 163 3.59 1.37 12.75
CA TYR A 163 5.01 1.56 12.95
C TYR A 163 5.79 0.31 12.56
N HIS A 164 6.87 0.47 11.80
CA HIS A 164 7.92 -0.53 11.74
C HIS A 164 8.84 -0.36 12.95
N LEU A 165 9.02 -1.43 13.70
CA LEU A 165 10.15 -1.58 14.61
C LEU A 165 11.31 -2.14 13.80
N LEU A 166 12.40 -1.38 13.76
CA LEU A 166 13.59 -1.66 12.98
C LEU A 166 14.72 -2.07 13.91
N ARG A 167 15.53 -3.02 13.45
CA ARG A 167 16.84 -3.34 14.03
C ARG A 167 17.91 -2.93 13.04
N ILE A 168 18.57 -1.81 13.28
CA ILE A 168 19.65 -1.29 12.43
C ILE A 168 20.95 -1.98 12.85
N PRO A 169 21.54 -2.85 11.99
CA PRO A 169 22.80 -3.50 12.30
C PRO A 169 23.93 -2.47 12.34
N CYS A 170 24.74 -2.46 13.39
CA CYS A 170 25.86 -1.54 13.50
C CYS A 170 27.08 -2.20 14.13
N ARG A 171 28.28 -1.81 13.67
CA ARG A 171 29.56 -2.27 14.22
C ARG A 171 29.76 -1.95 15.70
N HIS A 172 28.99 -1.01 16.24
CA HIS A 172 29.03 -0.61 17.66
C HIS A 172 27.89 -1.21 18.48
N GLY A 173 27.15 -2.17 17.92
CA GLY A 173 25.97 -2.79 18.50
C GLY A 173 24.69 -2.34 17.81
N ASP A 174 23.72 -3.25 17.68
CA ASP A 174 22.46 -2.99 16.99
C ASP A 174 21.66 -1.84 17.63
N HIS A 175 21.00 -1.05 16.79
CA HIS A 175 20.13 0.04 17.24
C HIS A 175 18.66 -0.23 16.91
N ALA A 176 17.81 -0.14 17.93
CA ALA A 176 16.37 -0.17 17.75
C ALA A 176 15.88 1.20 17.27
N HIS A 177 15.05 1.22 16.24
CA HIS A 177 14.44 2.45 15.75
C HIS A 177 12.98 2.20 15.36
N ARG A 178 12.10 3.17 15.65
CA ARG A 178 10.67 3.07 15.33
C ARG A 178 10.31 4.10 14.28
N VAL A 179 9.80 3.63 13.14
CA VAL A 179 9.41 4.46 12.00
C VAL A 179 7.93 4.33 11.76
N GLN A 180 7.22 5.45 11.67
CA GLN A 180 5.81 5.43 11.24
C GLN A 180 5.71 5.06 9.75
N VAL A 181 4.70 4.28 9.38
CA VAL A 181 4.46 3.82 7.99
C VAL A 181 2.98 3.94 7.62
N GLY A 182 2.67 3.84 6.32
CA GLY A 182 1.30 3.75 5.80
C GLY A 182 0.45 5.02 5.86
N ILE A 183 0.75 5.98 6.76
CA ILE A 183 -0.04 7.21 6.94
C ILE A 183 0.88 8.44 6.89
N THR A 184 0.60 9.34 5.95
CA THR A 184 1.24 10.66 5.80
C THR A 184 0.75 11.60 6.92
N THR A 185 1.67 12.08 7.76
CA THR A 185 1.30 12.98 8.87
C THR A 185 0.96 14.39 8.41
N ALA A 186 -0.16 14.90 8.91
CA ALA A 186 -0.63 16.26 8.64
C ALA A 186 -0.27 17.22 9.79
N PRO A 187 -0.28 18.56 9.59
CA PRO A 187 0.14 19.51 10.62
C PRO A 187 -0.74 19.51 11.88
N ASP A 188 -2.01 19.13 11.72
CA ASP A 188 -3.01 18.97 12.78
C ASP A 188 -2.82 17.68 13.60
N ASP A 189 -2.01 16.74 13.11
CA ASP A 189 -1.64 15.55 13.87
C ASP A 189 -0.84 15.90 15.11
N ARG A 190 -0.91 15.03 16.13
CA ARG A 190 -0.08 15.17 17.33
C ARG A 190 1.39 15.32 16.93
N GLY A 191 1.92 16.52 17.18
CA GLY A 191 3.30 16.87 16.87
C GLY A 191 4.29 15.90 17.55
N VAL A 192 5.27 15.46 16.78
CA VAL A 192 6.42 14.73 17.32
C VAL A 192 7.48 15.76 17.67
N TRP A 193 8.00 15.70 18.89
CA TRP A 193 9.08 16.56 19.33
C TRP A 193 10.40 15.81 19.19
N ASP A 194 11.40 16.48 18.64
CA ASP A 194 12.74 15.95 18.58
C ASP A 194 13.35 15.99 19.98
N ALA A 195 13.61 14.81 20.56
CA ALA A 195 14.13 14.72 21.92
C ALA A 195 15.53 15.34 22.08
N SER A 196 16.30 15.46 21.00
CA SER A 196 17.66 16.01 21.04
C SER A 196 17.70 17.53 20.95
N THR A 197 16.75 18.13 20.23
CA THR A 197 16.71 19.58 20.01
C THR A 197 15.56 20.28 20.74
N GLY A 198 14.61 19.54 21.29
CA GLY A 198 13.39 20.07 21.89
C GLY A 198 12.47 20.79 20.91
N LYS A 199 12.72 20.68 19.59
CA LYS A 199 11.93 21.34 18.55
C LYS A 199 10.85 20.42 18.00
N ARG A 200 9.71 20.99 17.60
CA ARG A 200 8.67 20.27 16.87
C ARG A 200 9.26 19.79 15.55
N ARG A 201 9.15 18.48 15.27
CA ARG A 201 9.43 17.92 13.95
C ARG A 201 8.28 18.30 13.02
N PRO A 202 8.57 18.88 11.84
CA PRO A 202 7.54 19.14 10.83
C PRO A 202 6.86 17.84 10.40
N SER A 203 5.56 17.93 10.11
CA SER A 203 4.78 16.83 9.58
C SER A 203 5.26 16.44 8.18
N ASP A 204 4.83 15.27 7.70
CA ASP A 204 5.14 14.79 6.36
C ASP A 204 4.66 15.75 5.28
N ILE A 205 3.45 16.32 5.43
CA ILE A 205 2.92 17.36 4.54
C ILE A 205 3.83 18.59 4.52
N GLU A 206 4.26 19.09 5.69
CA GLU A 206 5.17 20.25 5.78
C GLU A 206 6.54 19.99 5.14
N ARG A 207 6.97 18.73 5.12
CA ARG A 207 8.23 18.29 4.49
C ARG A 207 8.09 17.98 2.99
N GLY A 208 6.86 17.99 2.45
CA GLY A 208 6.59 17.50 1.10
C GLY A 208 6.96 16.01 0.94
N PHE A 209 6.73 15.20 1.97
CA PHE A 209 7.07 13.78 2.00
C PHE A 209 5.80 12.93 2.10
N HIS A 210 5.35 12.34 0.99
CA HIS A 210 4.16 11.47 0.99
C HIS A 210 4.50 10.08 1.55
N ARG A 211 4.50 9.94 2.88
CA ARG A 211 4.95 8.71 3.55
C ARG A 211 4.31 7.43 3.02
N ALA A 212 3.00 7.44 2.80
CA ALA A 212 2.27 6.28 2.29
C ALA A 212 2.66 5.86 0.85
N GLU A 213 3.27 6.78 0.09
CA GLU A 213 3.87 6.48 -1.23
C GLU A 213 5.18 5.70 -1.06
N TYR A 214 6.01 6.12 -0.11
CA TYR A 214 7.39 5.60 0.04
C TYR A 214 7.52 4.43 1.01
N LEU A 215 6.61 4.31 2.00
CA LEU A 215 6.69 3.33 3.08
C LEU A 215 5.39 2.54 3.20
N GLN A 216 5.43 1.30 2.74
CA GLN A 216 4.34 0.34 2.81
C GLN A 216 4.27 -0.31 4.19
N GLN A 217 3.07 -0.70 4.65
CA GLN A 217 2.91 -1.47 5.89
C GLN A 217 3.60 -2.84 5.77
N ILE A 218 3.43 -3.51 4.62
CA ILE A 218 4.03 -4.80 4.29
C ILE A 218 4.75 -4.64 2.93
N PRO A 219 6.07 -4.37 2.93
CA PRO A 219 6.82 -4.13 1.70
C PRO A 219 6.89 -5.35 0.77
N GLU A 220 6.90 -5.12 -0.54
CA GLU A 220 6.80 -6.16 -1.57
C GLU A 220 7.87 -7.27 -1.47
N ALA A 221 9.11 -6.90 -1.13
CA ALA A 221 10.22 -7.84 -0.98
C ALA A 221 10.16 -8.70 0.29
N THR A 222 9.15 -8.52 1.16
CA THR A 222 9.01 -9.31 2.39
C THR A 222 8.28 -10.62 2.14
N LEU A 223 8.63 -11.66 2.91
CA LEU A 223 7.93 -12.94 2.87
C LEU A 223 6.42 -12.80 3.15
N ALA A 224 6.03 -11.90 4.07
CA ALA A 224 4.64 -11.63 4.36
C ALA A 224 3.87 -11.14 3.12
N HIS A 225 4.46 -10.24 2.33
CA HIS A 225 3.86 -9.81 1.07
C HIS A 225 3.75 -10.99 0.08
N GLN A 226 4.85 -11.73 -0.09
CA GLN A 226 4.92 -12.85 -1.04
C GLN A 226 3.93 -13.98 -0.72
N LEU A 227 3.61 -14.19 0.56
CA LEU A 227 2.62 -15.19 0.97
C LEU A 227 1.19 -14.69 0.78
N VAL A 228 0.91 -13.41 1.08
CA VAL A 228 -0.48 -12.90 1.10
C VAL A 228 -0.93 -12.34 -0.25
N TYR A 229 -0.05 -11.64 -0.97
CA TYR A 229 -0.38 -10.99 -2.24
C TYR A 229 -0.91 -11.95 -3.33
N PRO A 230 -0.42 -13.20 -3.47
CA PRO A 230 -1.01 -14.17 -4.39
C PRO A 230 -2.49 -14.49 -4.12
N HIS A 231 -2.99 -14.21 -2.91
CA HIS A 231 -4.40 -14.42 -2.59
C HIS A 231 -5.34 -13.33 -3.11
N ARG A 232 -4.82 -12.29 -3.77
CA ARG A 232 -5.62 -11.25 -4.41
C ARG A 232 -6.65 -11.83 -5.39
N SER A 233 -7.69 -11.06 -5.62
CA SER A 233 -8.66 -11.38 -6.66
C SER A 233 -8.11 -10.93 -8.00
N ASP A 234 -7.65 -11.91 -8.78
CA ASP A 234 -7.44 -11.73 -10.21
C ASP A 234 -8.81 -11.73 -10.90
N ALA A 235 -9.11 -10.62 -11.58
CA ALA A 235 -10.37 -10.42 -12.29
C ALA A 235 -10.57 -11.47 -13.39
N GLU A 236 -9.51 -11.93 -14.04
CA GLU A 236 -9.59 -12.94 -15.10
C GLU A 236 -10.02 -14.30 -14.55
N SER A 237 -9.45 -14.71 -13.41
CA SER A 237 -9.82 -15.96 -12.73
C SER A 237 -11.30 -15.97 -12.29
N VAL A 238 -11.79 -14.86 -11.74
CA VAL A 238 -13.20 -14.74 -11.29
C VAL A 238 -14.16 -14.65 -12.47
N HIS A 239 -13.79 -13.91 -13.53
CA HIS A 239 -14.59 -13.82 -14.75
C HIS A 239 -14.72 -15.18 -15.43
N ASN A 240 -13.63 -15.96 -15.51
CA ASN A 240 -13.65 -17.32 -16.03
C ASN A 240 -14.57 -18.26 -15.21
N GLN A 241 -14.62 -18.10 -13.89
CA GLN A 241 -15.54 -18.86 -13.04
C GLN A 241 -17.00 -18.44 -13.24
N LEU A 242 -17.26 -17.14 -13.39
CA LEU A 242 -18.60 -16.62 -13.69
C LEU A 242 -19.09 -17.08 -15.07
N ILE A 243 -18.24 -17.06 -16.11
CA ILE A 243 -18.57 -17.59 -17.43
C ILE A 243 -18.93 -19.07 -17.35
N ARG A 244 -18.13 -19.87 -16.63
CA ARG A 244 -18.37 -21.30 -16.43
C ARG A 244 -19.66 -21.58 -15.63
N ALA A 245 -19.94 -20.79 -14.60
CA ALA A 245 -21.12 -20.94 -13.76
C ALA A 245 -22.41 -20.49 -14.46
N CYS A 246 -22.33 -19.49 -15.33
CA CYS A 246 -23.47 -18.97 -16.09
C CYS A 246 -23.73 -19.73 -17.40
N GLY A 247 -22.94 -20.76 -17.73
CA GLY A 247 -23.21 -21.67 -18.84
C GLY A 247 -23.10 -21.05 -20.23
N THR A 248 -22.45 -19.90 -20.39
CA THR A 248 -22.30 -19.27 -21.70
C THR A 248 -21.01 -19.75 -22.37
N THR A 249 -21.10 -20.84 -23.14
CA THR A 249 -20.16 -21.05 -24.25
C THR A 249 -20.51 -20.09 -25.38
N ALA A 250 -19.66 -19.10 -25.63
CA ALA A 250 -19.57 -18.37 -26.89
C ALA A 250 -18.16 -17.80 -27.05
#